data_AF-A0AAW1XBB8-F1
#
_entry.id   AF-A0AAW1XBB8-F1
#
_cell.length_a   1.000
_cell.length_b   1.000
_cell.length_c   1.000
_cell.angle_alpha   90.00
_cell.angle_beta   90.00
_cell.angle_gamma   90.00
#
_symmetry.space_group_name_H-M   'P 1'
#
loop_
_entity.id
_entity.type
_entity.pdbx_description
1 polymer ?
#
loop_
_entity_poly.entity_id
_entity_poly.type
_entity_poly.pdbx_seq_one_letter_code
_entity_poly.pdbx_strand_id
1 'polypeptide(L)'
;MAYGGAKSAAYIFLVVNLFLYVIVTIIASWAMNHGIERSHEAASILSVPLRIFPIFFPMGNMATGFFVIFSLIAGVVGIGTSLTGLHNVFQWDHPSLHTAAASSLIAWSLTLLAMGLACKEIERGWTTGNLRALEVITMIVSATQLLSICSIQAGVEEAIAERRDRTGRY
;
A
#
# COMPACT_ATOMS: atom_id res chain seq x y z
N MET A 1 -13.46 -18.75 -23.76
CA MET A 1 -13.86 -17.33 -23.94
C MET A 1 -13.63 -16.47 -22.68
N ALA A 2 -12.77 -16.86 -21.72
CA ALA A 2 -12.56 -16.14 -20.45
C ALA A 2 -11.38 -15.15 -20.43
N TYR A 3 -10.59 -15.07 -21.50
CA TYR A 3 -9.33 -14.30 -21.57
C TYR A 3 -9.48 -12.79 -21.27
N GLY A 4 -10.62 -12.19 -21.60
CA GLY A 4 -10.89 -10.77 -21.30
C GLY A 4 -11.19 -10.50 -19.83
N GLY A 5 -11.70 -11.49 -19.09
CA GLY A 5 -12.19 -11.32 -17.73
C GLY A 5 -11.07 -11.10 -16.71
N ALA A 6 -10.07 -11.99 -16.68
CA ALA A 6 -8.94 -11.89 -15.77
C ALA A 6 -8.08 -10.65 -16.05
N LYS A 7 -7.86 -10.32 -17.34
CA LYS A 7 -7.17 -9.10 -17.78
C LYS A 7 -7.88 -7.84 -17.30
N SER A 8 -9.20 -7.77 -17.53
CA SER A 8 -10.01 -6.63 -17.14
C SER A 8 -10.06 -6.46 -15.62
N ALA A 9 -10.23 -7.56 -14.87
CA ALA A 9 -10.25 -7.55 -13.42
C ALA A 9 -8.91 -7.07 -12.83
N ALA A 10 -7.78 -7.61 -13.30
CA ALA A 10 -6.46 -7.19 -12.83
C ALA A 10 -6.19 -5.71 -13.10
N TYR A 11 -6.59 -5.22 -14.28
CA TYR A 11 -6.49 -3.80 -14.62
C TYR A 11 -7.31 -2.92 -13.66
N ILE A 12 -8.58 -3.28 -13.40
CA ILE A 12 -9.46 -2.53 -12.50
C ILE A 12 -8.85 -2.48 -11.08
N PHE A 13 -8.40 -3.62 -10.55
CA PHE A 13 -7.79 -3.66 -9.21
C PHE A 13 -6.52 -2.82 -9.12
N LEU A 14 -5.65 -2.84 -10.14
CA LEU A 14 -4.44 -2.01 -10.18
C LEU A 14 -4.76 -0.51 -10.23
N VAL A 15 -5.78 -0.10 -10.98
CA VAL A 15 -6.23 1.31 -11.01
C VAL A 15 -6.78 1.72 -9.65
N VAL A 16 -7.63 0.89 -9.03
CA VAL A 16 -8.17 1.17 -7.70
C VAL A 16 -7.04 1.28 -6.67
N ASN A 17 -6.08 0.35 -6.67
CA ASN A 17 -4.93 0.40 -5.77
C ASN A 17 -4.07 1.65 -5.99
N LEU A 18 -3.86 2.07 -7.24
CA LEU A 18 -3.14 3.31 -7.54
C LEU A 18 -3.82 4.52 -6.88
N PHE A 19 -5.14 4.66 -7.04
CA PHE A 19 -5.88 5.76 -6.42
C PHE A 19 -5.82 5.71 -4.90
N LEU A 20 -6.02 4.53 -4.31
CA LEU A 20 -5.97 4.37 -2.86
C LEU A 20 -4.58 4.69 -2.30
N TYR A 21 -3.50 4.23 -2.94
CA TYR A 21 -2.14 4.55 -2.53
C TYR A 21 -1.84 6.05 -2.65
N VAL A 22 -2.35 6.75 -3.67
CA VAL A 22 -2.24 8.21 -3.76
C VAL A 22 -2.93 8.88 -2.57
N ILE A 23 -4.14 8.44 -2.22
CA ILE A 23 -4.87 8.99 -1.06
C ILE A 23 -4.09 8.73 0.24
N VAL A 24 -3.55 7.52 0.43
CA VAL A 24 -2.71 7.17 1.58
C VAL A 24 -1.50 8.10 1.65
N THR A 25 -0.78 8.31 0.54
CA THR A 25 0.39 9.20 0.49
C THR A 25 0.02 10.64 0.82
N ILE A 26 -1.10 11.16 0.33
CA ILE A 26 -1.55 12.52 0.64
C ILE A 26 -1.83 12.66 2.15
N ILE A 27 -2.62 11.77 2.73
CA ILE A 27 -3.00 11.84 4.14
C ILE A 27 -1.78 11.60 5.05
N ALA A 28 -0.91 10.65 4.72
CA ALA A 28 0.32 10.38 5.45
C ALA A 28 1.31 11.55 5.36
N SER A 29 1.45 12.18 4.19
CA SER A 29 2.31 13.37 4.02
C SER A 29 1.78 14.55 4.82
N TRP A 30 0.46 14.77 4.81
CA TRP A 30 -0.18 15.78 5.64
C TRP A 30 0.06 15.51 7.12
N ALA A 31 -0.14 14.26 7.57
CA ALA A 31 0.09 13.87 8.96
C ALA A 31 1.55 14.06 9.38
N MET A 32 2.51 13.70 8.51
CA MET A 32 3.94 13.90 8.72
C MET A 32 4.28 15.40 8.85
N ASN A 33 3.82 16.23 7.93
CA ASN A 33 4.05 17.68 7.96
C ASN A 33 3.48 18.31 9.25
N HIS A 34 2.24 17.97 9.58
CA HIS A 34 1.55 18.46 10.77
C HIS A 34 2.22 17.98 12.07
N GLY A 35 2.77 16.76 12.06
CA GLY A 35 3.56 16.21 13.16
C GLY A 35 4.88 16.97 13.38
N ILE A 36 5.59 17.33 12.30
CA ILE A 36 6.83 18.13 12.37
C ILE A 36 6.55 19.54 12.90
N GLU A 37 5.51 20.20 12.38
CA GLU A 37 5.18 21.57 12.77
C GLU A 37 4.80 21.67 14.25
N ARG A 38 3.94 20.75 14.74
CA ARG A 38 3.55 20.76 16.15
C ARG A 38 4.57 20.17 17.11
N SER A 39 5.45 19.27 16.66
CA SER A 39 6.56 18.81 17.50
C SER A 39 7.57 19.93 17.76
N HIS A 40 7.78 20.84 16.79
CA HIS A 40 8.60 22.03 16.97
C HIS A 40 8.00 23.00 18.01
N GLU A 41 6.68 23.22 17.99
CA GLU A 41 5.99 24.05 18.99
C GLU A 41 6.01 23.41 20.40
N ALA A 42 5.73 22.11 20.50
CA ALA A 42 5.68 21.37 21.76
C ALA A 42 7.06 21.13 22.40
N ALA A 43 8.14 21.09 21.61
CA ALA A 43 9.51 20.88 22.11
C ALA A 43 10.00 22.03 23.03
N SER A 44 9.37 23.20 22.98
CA SER A 44 9.69 24.35 23.84
C SER A 44 9.24 24.17 25.30
N ILE A 45 8.31 23.24 25.56
CA ILE A 45 7.62 23.08 26.87
C ILE A 45 7.74 21.67 27.46
N LEU A 46 8.31 20.70 26.73
CA LEU A 46 8.28 19.27 27.09
C LEU A 46 9.55 18.81 27.83
N SER A 47 9.37 17.98 28.86
CA SER A 47 10.44 17.43 29.70
C SER A 47 11.37 16.48 28.92
N VAL A 48 12.64 16.46 29.34
CA VAL A 48 13.81 15.83 28.68
C VAL A 48 13.60 14.42 28.08
N PRO A 49 12.84 13.46 28.67
CA PRO A 49 12.73 12.12 28.07
C PRO A 49 12.05 12.07 26.70
N LEU A 50 11.18 13.04 26.37
CA LEU A 50 10.50 13.11 25.06
C LEU A 50 11.27 13.90 24.00
N ARG A 51 12.34 14.61 24.40
CA ARG A 51 13.22 15.36 23.48
C ARG A 51 14.13 14.43 22.66
N ILE A 52 14.34 13.20 23.12
CA ILE A 52 15.35 12.27 22.58
C ILE A 52 14.73 11.30 21.55
N PHE A 53 13.39 11.21 21.47
CA PHE A 53 12.73 10.41 20.43
C PHE A 53 12.46 11.26 19.18
N PRO A 54 13.14 11.02 18.05
CA PRO A 54 13.04 11.83 16.84
C PRO A 54 11.70 11.71 16.09
N ILE A 55 10.73 10.97 16.65
CA ILE A 55 9.43 10.66 16.03
C ILE A 55 8.32 10.91 17.07
N PHE A 56 8.25 12.13 17.61
CA PHE A 56 7.15 12.52 18.50
C PHE A 56 6.02 13.18 17.70
N PHE A 57 4.87 12.50 17.61
CA PHE A 57 3.67 13.02 16.97
C PHE A 57 2.67 13.44 18.05
N PRO A 58 2.48 14.75 18.32
CA PRO A 58 1.56 15.24 19.34
C PRO A 58 0.06 15.09 18.99
N MET A 59 -0.27 14.36 17.91
CA MET A 59 -1.62 14.20 17.36
C MET A 59 -2.29 12.87 17.69
N GLY A 60 -1.55 11.96 18.32
CA GLY A 60 -1.98 10.60 18.56
C GLY A 60 -1.13 9.94 19.64
N ASN A 61 -0.98 8.62 19.54
CA ASN A 61 -0.31 7.80 20.53
C ASN A 61 1.13 7.46 20.09
N MET A 62 1.90 6.76 20.93
CA MET A 62 3.30 6.39 20.65
C MET A 62 3.49 5.55 19.37
N ALA A 63 2.44 4.90 18.84
CA ALA A 63 2.52 4.14 17.59
C ALA A 63 2.20 4.97 16.34
N THR A 64 1.62 6.17 16.48
CA THR A 64 1.26 7.07 15.37
C THR A 64 2.46 7.37 14.46
N GLY A 65 3.62 7.67 15.05
CA GLY A 65 4.80 8.04 14.27
C GLY A 65 5.30 6.91 13.37
N PHE A 66 5.34 5.68 13.91
CA PHE A 66 5.67 4.50 13.12
C PHE A 66 4.62 4.27 12.03
N PHE A 67 3.34 4.35 12.39
CA PHE A 67 2.24 4.16 11.44
C PHE A 67 2.34 5.10 10.23
N VAL A 68 2.52 6.41 10.47
CA VAL A 68 2.61 7.41 9.40
C VAL A 68 3.80 7.15 8.47
N ILE A 69 4.98 6.83 9.02
CA ILE A 69 6.18 6.55 8.22
C ILE A 69 6.00 5.31 7.34
N PHE A 70 5.54 4.20 7.94
CA PHE A 70 5.30 2.96 7.18
C PHE A 70 4.19 3.15 6.15
N SER A 71 3.15 3.91 6.47
CA SER A 71 2.07 4.26 5.54
C SER A 71 2.57 5.10 4.37
N LEU A 72 3.49 6.04 4.60
CA LEU A 72 4.08 6.86 3.54
C LEU A 72 4.95 6.03 2.60
N ILE A 73 5.81 5.18 3.16
CA ILE A 73 6.66 4.26 2.39
C ILE A 73 5.79 3.29 1.58
N ALA A 74 4.78 2.68 2.21
CA ALA A 74 3.85 1.79 1.53
C ALA A 74 3.08 2.52 0.41
N GLY A 75 2.67 3.78 0.63
CA GLY A 75 2.05 4.63 -0.37
C GLY A 75 2.94 4.86 -1.60
N VAL A 76 4.17 5.33 -1.40
CA VAL A 76 5.10 5.63 -2.50
C VAL A 76 5.49 4.37 -3.29
N VAL A 77 5.82 3.29 -2.58
CA VAL A 77 6.14 2.00 -3.22
C VAL A 77 4.90 1.44 -3.93
N GLY A 78 3.72 1.53 -3.32
CA GLY A 78 2.45 1.10 -3.89
C GLY A 78 2.08 1.83 -5.18
N ILE A 79 2.32 3.15 -5.24
CA ILE A 79 2.15 3.94 -6.48
C ILE A 79 3.08 3.41 -7.57
N GLY A 80 4.38 3.28 -7.29
CA GLY A 80 5.37 2.80 -8.27
C GLY A 80 5.07 1.38 -8.77
N THR A 81 4.70 0.49 -7.86
CA THR A 81 4.27 -0.87 -8.19
C THR A 81 2.99 -0.90 -9.00
N SER A 82 2.00 -0.06 -8.70
CA SER A 82 0.74 -0.01 -9.45
C SER A 82 0.95 0.53 -10.87
N LEU A 83 1.78 1.57 -11.05
CA LEU A 83 2.15 2.12 -12.35
C LEU A 83 2.91 1.11 -13.22
N THR A 84 3.91 0.44 -12.63
CA THR A 84 4.65 -0.62 -13.34
C THR A 84 3.76 -1.82 -13.63
N GLY A 85 2.88 -2.21 -12.70
CA GLY A 85 1.86 -3.24 -12.90
C GLY A 85 0.92 -2.93 -14.06
N LEU A 86 0.40 -1.70 -14.13
CA LEU A 86 -0.44 -1.20 -15.24
C LEU A 86 0.30 -1.29 -16.58
N HIS A 87 1.56 -0.88 -16.62
CA HIS A 87 2.38 -0.94 -17.82
C HIS A 87 2.66 -2.38 -18.27
N ASN A 88 2.93 -3.29 -17.33
CA ASN A 88 3.16 -4.71 -17.61
C ASN A 88 1.88 -5.44 -18.04
N VAL A 89 0.74 -5.14 -17.42
CA VAL A 89 -0.58 -5.67 -17.82
C VAL A 89 -1.01 -5.13 -19.19
N PHE A 90 -0.61 -3.91 -19.55
CA PHE A 90 -0.88 -3.39 -20.90
C PHE A 90 -0.11 -4.16 -21.97
N GLN A 91 1.18 -4.45 -21.73
CA GLN A 91 2.05 -5.17 -22.68
C GLN A 91 1.80 -6.69 -22.72
N TRP A 92 1.30 -7.28 -21.62
CA TRP A 92 0.93 -8.70 -21.51
C TRP A 92 2.05 -9.68 -21.94
N ASP A 93 3.30 -9.39 -21.56
CA ASP A 93 4.43 -10.28 -21.85
C ASP A 93 4.75 -11.17 -20.63
N HIS A 94 5.01 -12.46 -20.84
CA HIS A 94 5.20 -13.46 -19.76
C HIS A 94 6.28 -13.07 -18.72
N PRO A 95 7.46 -12.55 -19.11
CA PRO A 95 8.48 -12.11 -18.16
C PRO A 95 8.02 -10.92 -17.33
N SER A 96 7.28 -10.00 -17.95
CA SER A 96 6.81 -8.76 -17.34
C SER A 96 5.78 -9.00 -16.23
N LEU A 97 5.00 -10.08 -16.35
CA LEU A 97 3.99 -10.47 -15.35
C LEU A 97 4.62 -11.02 -14.06
N HIS A 98 5.73 -11.76 -14.15
CA HIS A 98 6.45 -12.26 -12.97
C HIS A 98 7.10 -11.12 -12.20
N THR A 99 7.69 -10.15 -12.92
CA THR A 99 8.24 -8.94 -12.31
C THR A 99 7.15 -8.11 -11.64
N ALA A 100 5.98 -7.97 -12.27
CA ALA A 100 4.83 -7.28 -11.69
C ALA A 100 4.28 -7.96 -10.42
N ALA A 101 4.25 -9.30 -10.39
CA ALA A 101 3.82 -10.05 -9.22
C ALA A 101 4.80 -9.87 -8.03
N ALA A 102 6.11 -9.93 -8.30
CA ALA A 102 7.13 -9.73 -7.27
C ALA A 102 7.10 -8.31 -6.66
N SER A 103 6.98 -7.27 -7.50
CA SER A 103 6.85 -5.89 -7.00
C SER A 103 5.55 -5.66 -6.23
N SER A 104 4.46 -6.32 -6.64
CA SER A 104 3.16 -6.31 -5.94
C SER A 104 3.23 -6.95 -4.55
N LEU A 105 4.01 -8.02 -4.39
CA LEU A 105 4.24 -8.65 -3.08
C LEU A 105 5.05 -7.77 -2.13
N ILE A 106 6.05 -7.04 -2.64
CA ILE A 106 6.84 -6.08 -1.83
C ILE A 106 5.93 -4.95 -1.35
N ALA A 107 5.15 -4.34 -2.24
CA ALA A 107 4.19 -3.29 -1.88
C ALA A 107 3.16 -3.80 -0.87
N TRP A 108 2.67 -5.03 -1.06
CA TRP A 108 1.73 -5.65 -0.13
C TRP A 108 2.34 -5.91 1.26
N SER A 109 3.58 -6.40 1.33
CA SER A 109 4.28 -6.63 2.60
C SER A 109 4.45 -5.33 3.40
N LEU A 110 4.81 -4.24 2.74
CA LEU A 110 4.88 -2.92 3.37
C LEU A 110 3.51 -2.41 3.83
N THR A 111 2.47 -2.67 3.02
CA THR A 111 1.08 -2.33 3.37
C THR A 111 0.60 -3.13 4.59
N LEU A 112 0.97 -4.41 4.70
CA LEU A 112 0.67 -5.22 5.89
C LEU A 112 1.36 -4.71 7.15
N LEU A 113 2.61 -4.25 7.04
CA LEU A 113 3.30 -3.61 8.16
C LEU A 113 2.56 -2.33 8.60
N ALA A 114 2.17 -1.48 7.64
CA ALA A 114 1.36 -0.29 7.92
C ALA A 114 0.00 -0.64 8.53
N MET A 115 -0.67 -1.67 8.02
CA MET A 115 -1.95 -2.16 8.54
C MET A 115 -1.83 -2.69 9.97
N GLY A 116 -0.76 -3.44 10.29
CA GLY A 116 -0.53 -3.92 11.65
C GLY A 116 -0.38 -2.76 12.65
N LEU A 117 0.27 -1.67 12.24
CA LEU A 117 0.37 -0.45 13.02
C LEU A 117 -0.98 0.30 13.12
N ALA A 118 -1.78 0.31 12.05
CA ALA A 118 -3.14 0.85 12.08
C ALA A 118 -4.03 0.09 13.09
N CYS A 119 -3.98 -1.24 13.09
CA CYS A 119 -4.68 -2.05 14.09
C CYS A 119 -4.27 -1.68 15.52
N LYS A 120 -2.97 -1.42 15.74
CA LYS A 120 -2.46 -1.05 17.05
C LYS A 120 -2.92 0.34 17.49
N GLU A 121 -3.03 1.29 16.58
CA GLU A 121 -3.56 2.62 16.84
C GLU A 121 -5.04 2.57 17.21
N ILE A 122 -5.84 1.74 16.53
CA ILE A 122 -7.27 1.54 16.84
C ILE A 122 -7.46 0.95 18.24
N GLU A 123 -6.67 -0.07 18.62
CA GLU A 123 -6.73 -0.69 19.94
C GLU A 123 -6.47 0.32 21.07
N ARG A 124 -5.55 1.27 20.84
CA ARG A 124 -5.11 2.23 21.85
C ARG A 124 -6.01 3.47 21.95
N GLY A 125 -6.89 3.68 20.99
CA GLY A 125 -8.06 4.54 21.08
C GLY A 125 -7.77 5.99 21.46
N TRP A 126 -7.09 6.75 20.59
CA TRP A 126 -7.01 8.21 20.69
C TRP A 126 -6.47 8.85 19.38
N THR A 127 -7.26 8.89 18.30
CA THR A 127 -6.82 9.49 17.02
C THR A 127 -7.79 10.55 16.50
N THR A 128 -7.24 11.57 15.83
CA THR A 128 -8.04 12.61 15.17
C THR A 128 -8.70 12.07 13.89
N GLY A 129 -9.73 12.74 13.38
CA GLY A 129 -10.52 12.25 12.23
C GLY A 129 -9.69 11.90 10.99
N ASN A 130 -8.60 12.64 10.72
CA ASN A 130 -7.72 12.39 9.58
C ASN A 130 -6.86 11.13 9.78
N LEU A 131 -6.39 10.86 11.01
CA LEU A 131 -5.66 9.63 11.32
C LEU A 131 -6.58 8.41 11.25
N ARG A 132 -7.82 8.55 11.70
CA ARG A 132 -8.84 7.51 11.57
C ARG A 132 -9.12 7.16 10.11
N ALA A 133 -9.15 8.17 9.23
CA ALA A 133 -9.26 7.94 7.79
C ALA A 133 -8.04 7.15 7.27
N LEU A 134 -6.83 7.50 7.69
CA LEU A 134 -5.61 6.78 7.30
C LEU A 134 -5.62 5.32 7.77
N GLU A 135 -6.07 5.05 8.99
CA GLU A 135 -6.21 3.69 9.54
C GLU A 135 -7.12 2.82 8.66
N VAL A 136 -8.33 3.32 8.37
CA VAL A 136 -9.34 2.59 7.59
C VAL A 136 -8.88 2.40 6.14
N ILE A 137 -8.35 3.44 5.50
CA ILE A 137 -7.89 3.36 4.11
C ILE A 137 -6.73 2.36 4.01
N THR A 138 -5.82 2.32 4.99
CA THR A 138 -4.70 1.35 4.98
C THR A 138 -5.19 -0.10 5.08
N MET A 139 -6.25 -0.36 5.85
CA MET A 139 -6.89 -1.69 5.86
C MET A 139 -7.51 -2.04 4.51
N ILE A 140 -8.23 -1.09 3.90
CA ILE A 140 -8.85 -1.30 2.57
C ILE A 140 -7.77 -1.59 1.53
N VAL A 141 -6.70 -0.79 1.50
CA VAL A 141 -5.56 -0.97 0.58
C VAL A 141 -4.92 -2.34 0.72
N SER A 142 -4.78 -2.86 1.94
CA SER A 142 -4.23 -4.20 2.16
C SER A 142 -5.10 -5.28 1.50
N ALA A 143 -6.42 -5.18 1.66
CA ALA A 143 -7.37 -6.12 1.08
C ALA A 143 -7.43 -5.99 -0.46
N THR A 144 -7.47 -4.78 -1.02
CA THR A 144 -7.51 -4.58 -2.47
C THR A 144 -6.18 -4.94 -3.14
N GLN A 145 -5.05 -4.74 -2.45
CA GLN A 145 -3.74 -5.17 -2.93
C GLN A 145 -3.62 -6.69 -3.00
N LEU A 146 -4.17 -7.42 -2.01
CA LEU A 146 -4.29 -8.88 -2.08
C LEU A 146 -5.05 -9.34 -3.32
N LEU A 147 -6.21 -8.74 -3.57
CA LEU A 147 -7.04 -9.08 -4.72
C LEU A 147 -6.31 -8.81 -6.04
N SER A 148 -5.52 -7.73 -6.12
CA SER A 148 -4.70 -7.46 -7.31
C SER A 148 -3.63 -8.54 -7.53
N ILE A 149 -2.95 -9.01 -6.49
CA ILE A 149 -1.96 -10.10 -6.58
C ILE A 149 -2.64 -11.39 -7.07
N CYS A 150 -3.77 -11.77 -6.46
CA CYS A 150 -4.53 -12.94 -6.87
C CYS A 150 -4.98 -12.86 -8.33
N SER A 151 -5.43 -11.68 -8.79
CA SER A 151 -5.85 -11.48 -10.18
C SER A 151 -4.69 -11.58 -11.18
N ILE A 152 -3.50 -11.07 -10.83
CA ILE A 152 -2.30 -11.18 -11.65
C ILE A 152 -1.86 -12.65 -11.72
N GLN A 153 -1.86 -13.37 -10.60
CA GLN A 153 -1.50 -14.79 -10.55
C GLN A 153 -2.46 -15.66 -11.37
N ALA A 154 -3.77 -15.44 -11.25
CA ALA A 154 -4.76 -16.13 -12.07
C ALA A 154 -4.55 -15.86 -13.57
N GLY A 155 -4.27 -14.61 -13.95
CA GLY A 155 -3.94 -14.26 -15.34
C GLY A 155 -2.66 -14.90 -15.86
N VAL A 156 -1.64 -15.10 -14.99
CA VAL A 156 -0.41 -15.82 -15.34
C VAL A 156 -0.69 -17.31 -15.55
N GLU A 157 -1.44 -17.96 -14.66
CA GLU A 157 -1.79 -19.38 -14.78
C GLU A 157 -2.57 -19.67 -16.07
N GLU A 158 -3.56 -18.83 -16.40
CA GLU A 158 -4.32 -18.94 -17.65
C GLU A 158 -3.42 -18.79 -18.89
N ALA A 159 -2.49 -17.81 -18.89
CA ALA A 159 -1.55 -17.62 -19.99
C ALA A 159 -0.58 -18.80 -20.16
N ILE A 160 -0.13 -19.41 -19.05
CA ILE A 160 0.71 -20.62 -19.07
C ILE A 160 -0.06 -21.81 -19.62
N ALA A 161 -1.32 -22.01 -19.19
CA ALA A 161 -2.18 -23.08 -19.68
C ALA A 161 -2.40 -22.97 -21.20
N GLU A 162 -2.65 -21.77 -21.71
CA GLU A 162 -2.80 -21.54 -23.14
C GLU A 162 -1.50 -21.78 -23.92
N ARG A 163 -0.34 -21.33 -23.39
CA ARG A 163 0.96 -21.66 -24.01
C ARG A 163 1.17 -23.17 -24.06
N ARG A 164 0.84 -23.89 -23.00
CA ARG A 164 0.95 -25.35 -22.95
C ARG A 164 0.07 -26.02 -24.00
N ASP A 165 -1.16 -25.56 -24.19
CA ASP A 165 -2.06 -26.06 -25.24
C ASP A 165 -1.53 -25.74 -26.65
N ARG A 166 -0.99 -24.52 -26.86
CA ARG A 166 -0.40 -24.11 -28.13
C ARG A 166 0.92 -24.83 -28.45
N THR A 167 1.64 -25.29 -27.43
CA THR A 167 2.95 -25.95 -27.55
C THR A 167 2.85 -27.48 -27.37
N GLY A 168 1.64 -28.02 -27.16
CA GLY A 168 1.37 -29.46 -27.15
C GLY A 168 1.45 -30.02 -28.56
N ARG A 169 2.61 -30.60 -28.91
CA ARG A 169 2.84 -32.06 -29.00
C ARG A 169 2.01 -32.77 -30.09
N TYR A 170 2.58 -32.80 -31.29
CA TYR A 170 2.86 -34.07 -31.96
C TYR A 170 4.24 -34.56 -31.49
#